data_AF-A7HQL4-F1
#
_entry.id   AF-A7HQL4-F1
#
_cell.length_a   1.000
_cell.length_b   1.000
_cell.length_c   1.000
_cell.angle_alpha   90.00
_cell.angle_beta   90.00
_cell.angle_gamma   90.00
#
_symmetry.space_group_name_H-M   'P 1'
#
loop_
_entity.id
_entity.type
_entity.pdbx_description
1 polymer ?
#
loop_
_entity_poly.entity_id
_entity_poly.type
_entity_poly.pdbx_seq_one_letter_code
_entity_poly.pdbx_strand_id
1 'polypeptide(L)'
;MHTKGRLSILVAAAGAVMLFAAPAFAAQLDKEIAAAAQHAGLAAQSGDVAGVHTHLHHTINCLVGPEGEGFAPKEMNPCKALGNGAIPDAEDDETRAALEAALQEAQAGIATEDHEAAKTHAGETQAMLEALK
;
A
#
# COMPACT_ATOMS: atom_id res chain seq x y z
N MET A 1 60.89 -25.30 -39.71
CA MET A 1 60.38 -26.64 -40.04
C MET A 1 60.05 -27.37 -38.74
N HIS A 2 58.78 -27.78 -38.55
CA HIS A 2 58.24 -28.74 -37.54
C HIS A 2 58.41 -28.35 -36.05
N THR A 3 57.40 -28.37 -35.16
CA THR A 3 56.33 -29.36 -34.94
C THR A 3 55.13 -28.80 -34.14
N LYS A 4 53.94 -29.01 -34.69
CA LYS A 4 52.64 -29.44 -34.09
C LYS A 4 52.46 -29.47 -32.55
N GLY A 5 51.45 -28.72 -32.10
CA GLY A 5 50.24 -29.29 -31.47
C GLY A 5 50.17 -29.39 -29.94
N ARG A 6 49.15 -28.74 -29.35
CA ARG A 6 48.05 -29.40 -28.62
C ARG A 6 46.99 -28.37 -28.20
N LEU A 7 45.78 -28.60 -28.70
CA LEU A 7 44.52 -28.05 -28.24
C LEU A 7 44.24 -28.55 -26.82
N SER A 8 43.85 -27.67 -25.90
CA SER A 8 43.16 -28.05 -24.67
C SER A 8 42.11 -26.99 -24.38
N ILE A 9 40.89 -27.38 -24.69
CA ILE A 9 39.63 -26.68 -24.43
C ILE A 9 39.41 -26.71 -22.92
N LEU A 10 39.30 -25.54 -22.28
CA LEU A 10 38.61 -25.40 -21.00
C LEU A 10 37.28 -24.72 -21.30
N VAL A 11 36.21 -25.53 -21.24
CA VAL A 11 34.82 -25.08 -21.36
C VAL A 11 34.50 -24.18 -20.17
N ALA A 12 34.33 -22.88 -20.42
CA ALA A 12 33.78 -21.95 -19.44
C ALA A 12 32.26 -22.17 -19.37
N ALA A 13 31.80 -23.01 -18.44
CA ALA A 13 30.39 -23.11 -18.10
C ALA A 13 30.04 -22.01 -17.08
N ALA A 14 29.78 -20.80 -17.58
CA ALA A 14 29.10 -19.75 -16.80
C ALA A 14 27.60 -20.09 -16.77
N GLY A 15 27.17 -20.87 -15.78
CA GLY A 15 25.76 -21.13 -15.53
C GLY A 15 25.07 -19.83 -15.10
N ALA A 16 24.19 -19.33 -15.94
CA ALA A 16 23.36 -18.17 -15.65
C ALA A 16 22.43 -18.47 -14.46
N VAL A 17 22.71 -17.84 -13.31
CA VAL A 17 21.77 -17.80 -12.19
C VAL A 17 20.65 -16.84 -12.59
N MET A 18 19.51 -17.37 -13.02
CA MET A 18 18.29 -16.57 -13.12
C MET A 18 17.78 -16.30 -11.71
N LEU A 19 18.25 -15.19 -11.13
CA LEU A 19 17.63 -14.57 -9.97
C LEU A 19 16.26 -14.04 -10.40
N PHE A 20 15.20 -14.77 -10.05
CA PHE A 20 13.85 -14.22 -10.06
C PHE A 20 13.82 -13.10 -9.02
N ALA A 21 13.98 -11.85 -9.46
CA ALA A 21 13.67 -10.70 -8.63
C ALA A 21 12.15 -10.70 -8.42
N ALA A 22 11.70 -11.12 -7.23
CA ALA A 22 10.32 -10.87 -6.82
C ALA A 22 10.05 -9.35 -6.95
N PRO A 23 8.85 -8.95 -7.39
CA PRO A 23 8.53 -7.52 -7.49
C PRO A 23 8.67 -6.92 -6.09
N ALA A 24 9.49 -5.88 -5.98
CA ALA A 24 9.78 -5.25 -4.70
C ALA A 24 8.50 -4.75 -3.98
N PHE A 25 7.43 -4.51 -4.74
CA PHE A 25 6.16 -3.91 -4.32
C PHE A 25 5.34 -4.75 -3.32
N ALA A 26 5.32 -6.08 -3.45
CA ALA A 26 4.57 -6.94 -2.52
C ALA A 26 5.07 -6.80 -1.07
N ALA A 27 6.36 -6.54 -0.87
CA ALA A 27 6.96 -6.32 0.44
C ALA A 27 6.64 -4.94 1.06
N GLN A 28 5.92 -4.07 0.34
CA GLN A 28 5.46 -2.77 0.83
C GLN A 28 3.95 -2.69 1.06
N LEU A 29 3.15 -3.55 0.43
CA LEU A 29 1.69 -3.59 0.63
C LEU A 29 1.30 -3.62 2.12
N ASP A 30 1.88 -4.54 2.90
CA ASP A 30 1.63 -4.64 4.34
C ASP A 30 1.93 -3.32 5.09
N LYS A 31 2.95 -2.58 4.65
CA LYS A 31 3.34 -1.30 5.24
C LYS A 31 2.38 -0.18 4.85
N GLU A 32 1.87 -0.19 3.63
CA GLU A 32 0.82 0.74 3.19
C GLU A 32 -0.48 0.50 3.96
N ILE A 33 -0.90 -0.75 4.09
CA ILE A 33 -2.05 -1.16 4.91
C ILE A 33 -1.83 -0.76 6.37
N ALA A 34 -0.64 -0.97 6.91
CA ALA A 34 -0.31 -0.58 8.27
C ALA A 34 -0.35 0.94 8.49
N ALA A 35 0.17 1.73 7.56
CA ALA A 35 0.12 3.18 7.62
C ALA A 35 -1.32 3.72 7.47
N ALA A 36 -2.11 3.15 6.54
CA ALA A 36 -3.51 3.48 6.38
C ALA A 36 -4.32 3.19 7.66
N ALA A 37 -4.14 2.01 8.25
CA ALA A 37 -4.77 1.64 9.52
C ALA A 37 -4.37 2.57 10.67
N GLN A 38 -3.09 2.93 10.76
CA GLN A 38 -2.61 3.87 11.78
C GLN A 38 -3.31 5.22 11.66
N HIS A 39 -3.43 5.77 10.45
CA HIS A 39 -4.12 7.04 10.25
C HIS A 39 -5.63 6.93 10.50
N ALA A 40 -6.28 5.83 10.15
CA ALA A 40 -7.67 5.58 10.51
C ALA A 40 -7.85 5.56 12.05
N GLY A 41 -6.94 4.93 12.79
CA GLY A 41 -6.96 4.95 14.26
C GLY A 41 -6.68 6.32 14.87
N LEU A 42 -5.85 7.15 14.24
CA LEU A 42 -5.66 8.55 14.66
C LEU A 42 -6.92 9.39 14.38
N ALA A 43 -7.60 9.15 13.25
CA ALA A 43 -8.88 9.76 12.93
C ALA A 43 -9.92 9.42 14.01
N ALA A 44 -10.07 8.15 14.38
CA ALA A 44 -11.01 7.71 15.42
C ALA A 44 -10.75 8.33 16.80
N GLN A 45 -9.53 8.78 17.08
CA GLN A 45 -9.13 9.42 18.33
C GLN A 45 -9.11 10.95 18.27
N SER A 46 -9.44 11.54 17.12
CA SER A 46 -9.35 12.99 16.91
C SER A 46 -10.37 13.77 17.74
N GLY A 47 -9.97 14.96 18.20
CA GLY A 47 -10.75 15.81 19.11
C GLY A 47 -11.85 16.64 18.42
N ASP A 48 -11.82 16.75 17.10
CA ASP A 48 -12.84 17.43 16.29
C ASP A 48 -12.95 16.75 14.91
N VAL A 49 -14.02 17.07 14.18
CA VAL A 49 -14.31 16.47 12.86
C VAL A 49 -13.25 16.81 11.80
N ALA A 50 -12.64 18.00 11.88
CA ALA A 50 -11.58 18.39 10.95
C ALA A 50 -10.33 17.51 11.11
N GLY A 51 -9.98 17.15 12.35
CA GLY A 51 -8.91 16.19 12.66
C GLY A 51 -9.24 14.79 12.15
N VAL A 52 -10.49 14.33 12.31
CA VAL A 52 -10.96 13.06 11.74
C VAL A 52 -10.76 13.07 10.22
N HIS A 53 -11.25 14.11 9.53
CA HIS A 53 -11.15 14.22 8.08
C HIS A 53 -9.71 14.29 7.59
N THR A 54 -8.85 15.05 8.26
CA THR A 54 -7.42 15.14 7.92
C THR A 54 -6.77 13.76 7.94
N HIS A 55 -7.00 12.99 9.01
CA HIS A 55 -6.42 11.66 9.14
C HIS A 55 -7.07 10.63 8.20
N LEU A 56 -8.37 10.72 7.93
CA LEU A 56 -9.03 9.89 6.92
C LEU A 56 -8.52 10.17 5.50
N HIS A 57 -8.21 11.43 5.16
CA HIS A 57 -7.57 11.73 3.88
C HIS A 57 -6.20 11.07 3.74
N HIS A 58 -5.40 11.03 4.80
CA HIS A 58 -4.13 10.30 4.78
C HIS A 58 -4.33 8.79 4.59
N THR A 59 -5.35 8.21 5.25
CA THR A 59 -5.77 6.82 5.04
C THR A 59 -6.13 6.57 3.58
N ILE A 60 -7.02 7.39 3.01
CA ILE A 60 -7.46 7.28 1.62
C ILE A 60 -6.27 7.40 0.67
N ASN A 61 -5.39 8.39 0.86
CA ASN A 61 -4.19 8.57 0.03
C ASN A 61 -3.25 7.36 0.05
N CYS A 62 -3.17 6.65 1.18
CA CYS A 62 -2.43 5.39 1.29
C CYS A 62 -3.12 4.21 0.62
N LEU A 63 -4.45 4.18 0.58
CA LEU A 63 -5.19 3.11 -0.10
C LEU A 63 -5.15 3.25 -1.62
N VAL A 64 -5.37 4.46 -2.13
CA VAL A 64 -5.61 4.69 -3.57
C VAL A 64 -4.37 5.18 -4.32
N GLY A 65 -3.44 5.80 -3.62
CA GLY A 65 -2.25 6.43 -4.19
C GLY A 65 -2.53 7.59 -5.16
N PRO A 66 -1.48 8.20 -5.73
CA PRO A 66 -1.60 9.46 -6.49
C PRO A 66 -2.48 9.41 -7.74
N GLU A 67 -2.64 8.22 -8.33
CA GLU A 67 -3.44 8.01 -9.55
C GLU A 67 -4.86 7.49 -9.25
N GLY A 68 -5.14 7.13 -7.99
CA GLY A 68 -6.41 6.53 -7.59
C GLY A 68 -7.54 7.55 -7.37
N GLU A 69 -8.76 7.08 -7.56
CA GLU A 69 -9.96 7.88 -7.31
C GLU A 69 -10.07 8.26 -5.83
N GLY A 70 -10.43 9.52 -5.56
CA GLY A 70 -10.52 10.05 -4.20
C GLY A 70 -9.20 10.50 -3.59
N PHE A 71 -8.07 10.40 -4.30
CA PHE A 71 -6.80 10.98 -3.86
C PHE A 71 -6.94 12.48 -3.59
N ALA A 72 -6.51 12.91 -2.41
CA ALA A 72 -6.53 14.30 -1.97
C ALA A 72 -5.12 14.91 -2.10
N PRO A 73 -4.79 15.58 -3.23
CA PRO A 73 -3.41 16.03 -3.51
C PRO A 73 -2.93 17.19 -2.63
N LYS A 74 -3.83 17.82 -1.89
CA LYS A 74 -3.51 18.87 -0.91
C LYS A 74 -3.16 18.31 0.46
N GLU A 75 -3.53 17.05 0.71
CA GLU A 75 -3.24 16.33 1.94
C GLU A 75 -1.94 15.55 1.80
N MET A 76 -1.34 15.15 2.91
CA MET A 76 -0.13 14.33 2.84
C MET A 76 -0.46 12.96 2.25
N ASN A 77 0.53 12.37 1.57
CA ASN A 77 0.52 10.95 1.23
C ASN A 77 1.63 10.26 2.05
N PRO A 78 1.31 9.70 3.22
CA PRO A 78 2.28 9.00 4.08
C PRO A 78 2.92 7.78 3.40
N CYS A 79 2.22 7.18 2.43
CA CYS A 79 2.64 5.97 1.73
C CYS A 79 3.40 6.24 0.42
N LYS A 80 3.68 7.50 0.07
CA LYS A 80 4.33 7.89 -1.19
C LYS A 80 5.65 7.15 -1.48
N ALA A 81 6.40 6.77 -0.44
CA ALA A 81 7.67 6.06 -0.56
C ALA A 81 7.56 4.53 -0.44
N LEU A 82 6.35 4.02 -0.21
CA LEU A 82 6.08 2.60 0.00
C LEU A 82 5.62 1.94 -1.30
N GLY A 83 4.72 2.57 -2.04
CA GLY A 83 4.17 1.98 -3.25
C GLY A 83 3.27 2.94 -4.02
N ASN A 84 2.38 2.37 -4.83
CA ASN A 84 1.41 3.11 -5.64
C ASN A 84 0.06 3.25 -4.91
N GLY A 85 -0.03 2.83 -3.65
CA GLY A 85 -1.26 2.68 -2.89
C GLY A 85 -1.62 1.21 -2.71
N ALA A 86 -2.19 0.87 -1.56
CA ALA A 86 -2.46 -0.53 -1.21
C ALA A 86 -3.40 -1.24 -2.21
N ILE A 87 -4.40 -0.54 -2.76
CA ILE A 87 -5.37 -1.11 -3.73
C ILE A 87 -4.68 -1.49 -5.05
N PRO A 88 -3.97 -0.57 -5.75
CA PRO A 88 -3.26 -0.94 -6.98
C PRO A 88 -2.10 -1.90 -6.75
N ASP A 89 -1.53 -1.98 -5.54
CA ASP A 89 -0.44 -2.89 -5.20
C ASP A 89 -0.92 -4.28 -4.71
N ALA A 90 -2.23 -4.48 -4.51
CA ALA A 90 -2.80 -5.78 -4.14
C ALA A 90 -2.73 -6.81 -5.29
N GLU A 91 -2.10 -7.96 -5.03
CA GLU A 91 -1.84 -8.99 -6.05
C GLU A 91 -3.05 -9.91 -6.32
N ASP A 92 -3.98 -10.02 -5.38
CA ASP A 92 -5.17 -10.85 -5.47
C ASP A 92 -6.47 -10.05 -5.30
N ASP A 93 -7.56 -10.57 -5.86
CA ASP A 93 -8.85 -9.89 -5.91
C ASP A 93 -9.56 -9.86 -4.53
N GLU A 94 -9.26 -10.80 -3.63
CA GLU A 94 -9.87 -10.85 -2.29
C GLU A 94 -9.32 -9.71 -1.42
N THR A 95 -8.00 -9.57 -1.38
CA THR A 95 -7.31 -8.46 -0.70
C THR A 95 -7.75 -7.12 -1.29
N ARG A 96 -7.81 -7.00 -2.62
CA ARG A 96 -8.24 -5.77 -3.28
C ARG A 96 -9.68 -5.38 -2.90
N ALA A 97 -10.61 -6.34 -2.94
CA ALA A 97 -12.00 -6.09 -2.56
C ALA A 97 -12.14 -5.66 -1.09
N ALA A 98 -11.34 -6.23 -0.18
CA ALA A 98 -11.35 -5.82 1.22
C ALA A 98 -10.78 -4.40 1.42
N LEU A 99 -9.73 -4.04 0.68
CA LEU A 99 -9.18 -2.67 0.69
C LEU A 99 -10.15 -1.65 0.11
N GLU A 100 -10.89 -2.00 -0.96
CA GLU A 100 -11.95 -1.17 -1.53
C GLU A 100 -13.12 -0.98 -0.55
N ALA A 101 -13.47 -2.00 0.23
CA ALA A 101 -14.47 -1.87 1.29
C ALA A 101 -14.00 -0.90 2.39
N ALA A 102 -12.74 -1.01 2.83
CA ALA A 102 -12.16 -0.07 3.78
C ALA A 102 -12.07 1.37 3.23
N LEU A 103 -11.82 1.52 1.92
CA LEU A 103 -11.86 2.82 1.25
C LEU A 103 -13.26 3.44 1.30
N GLN A 104 -14.30 2.67 0.99
CA GLN A 104 -15.69 3.14 1.05
C GLN A 104 -16.06 3.59 2.46
N GLU A 105 -15.62 2.84 3.48
CA GLU A 105 -15.82 3.16 4.88
C GLU A 105 -15.10 4.47 5.28
N ALA A 106 -13.85 4.65 4.84
CA ALA A 106 -13.10 5.88 5.06
C ALA A 106 -13.78 7.10 4.38
N GLN A 107 -14.32 6.90 3.17
CA GLN A 107 -15.06 7.93 2.43
C GLN A 107 -16.37 8.30 3.12
N ALA A 108 -17.06 7.34 3.74
CA ALA A 108 -18.26 7.61 4.54
C ALA A 108 -17.93 8.51 5.74
N GLY A 109 -16.78 8.28 6.40
CA GLY A 109 -16.28 9.15 7.47
C GLY A 109 -15.96 10.59 7.02
N ILE A 110 -15.45 10.78 5.80
CA ILE A 110 -15.24 12.10 5.20
C ILE A 110 -16.58 12.79 4.85
N ALA A 111 -17.58 12.03 4.41
CA ALA A 111 -18.84 12.58 3.94
C ALA A 111 -19.75 13.16 5.04
N THR A 112 -19.46 12.85 6.31
CA THR A 112 -20.23 13.32 7.46
C THR A 112 -19.51 14.45 8.21
N GLU A 113 -20.29 15.43 8.67
CA GLU A 113 -19.83 16.53 9.53
C GLU A 113 -20.08 16.24 11.03
N ASP A 114 -20.76 15.12 11.34
CA ASP A 114 -20.95 14.68 12.72
C ASP A 114 -19.66 14.02 13.24
N HIS A 115 -19.09 14.61 14.28
CA HIS A 115 -17.79 14.20 14.83
C HIS A 115 -17.79 12.75 15.33
N GLU A 116 -18.84 12.31 16.01
CA GLU A 116 -18.89 10.94 16.55
C GLU A 116 -19.14 9.92 15.44
N ALA A 117 -20.02 10.23 14.47
CA ALA A 117 -20.20 9.39 13.30
C ALA A 117 -18.91 9.25 12.46
N ALA A 118 -18.19 10.36 12.26
CA ALA A 118 -16.91 10.35 11.55
C ALA A 118 -15.87 9.46 12.28
N LYS A 119 -15.82 9.53 13.62
CA LYS A 119 -14.96 8.66 14.43
C LYS A 119 -15.36 7.18 14.34
N THR A 120 -16.65 6.88 14.31
CA THR A 120 -17.14 5.50 14.12
C THR A 120 -16.64 4.93 12.80
N HIS A 121 -16.87 5.64 11.68
CA HIS A 121 -16.37 5.23 10.37
C HIS A 121 -14.85 5.06 10.35
N ALA A 122 -14.11 5.96 11.00
CA ALA A 122 -12.66 5.86 11.11
C ALA A 122 -12.21 4.61 11.91
N GLY A 123 -12.90 4.29 13.01
CA GLY A 123 -12.61 3.09 13.80
C GLY A 123 -12.92 1.80 13.05
N GLU A 124 -14.02 1.78 12.29
CA GLU A 124 -14.39 0.65 11.44
C GLU A 124 -13.38 0.46 10.29
N THR A 125 -12.96 1.56 9.65
CA THR A 125 -11.88 1.56 8.65
C THR A 125 -10.59 0.97 9.23
N GLN A 126 -10.19 1.38 10.45
CA GLN A 126 -9.01 0.81 11.11
C GLN A 126 -9.16 -0.70 11.30
N ALA A 127 -10.29 -1.15 11.83
CA ALA A 127 -10.54 -2.56 12.11
C ALA A 127 -10.52 -3.42 10.83
N MET A 128 -11.11 -2.92 9.74
CA MET A 128 -11.07 -3.59 8.43
C MET A 128 -9.63 -3.74 7.92
N LEU A 129 -8.82 -2.68 8.02
CA LEU A 129 -7.43 -2.71 7.56
C LEU A 129 -6.51 -3.55 8.45
N GLU A 130 -6.78 -3.61 9.76
CA GLU A 130 -6.04 -4.48 10.67
C GLU A 130 -6.35 -5.97 10.45
N ALA A 131 -7.55 -6.30 9.96
CA ALA A 131 -7.93 -7.68 9.64
C ALA A 131 -7.21 -8.25 8.41
N LEU A 132 -6.51 -7.41 7.63
CA LEU A 132 -5.74 -7.81 6.44
C LEU A 132 -4.25 -8.07 6.73
N LYS A 133 -3.82 -7.96 7.99
CA LYS A 133 -2.43 -8.13 8.42
C LYS A 133 -2.16 -9.51 9.03
#